data_AF-A0A9X5XHD2-F1
#
_entry.id   AF-A0A9X5XHD2-F1
#
_cell.length_a   1.000
_cell.length_b   1.000
_cell.length_c   1.000
_cell.angle_alpha   90.00
_cell.angle_beta   90.00
_cell.angle_gamma   90.00
#
_symmetry.space_group_name_H-M   'P 1'
#
loop_
_entity.id
_entity.type
_entity.pdbx_description
1 polymer ?
#
loop_
_entity_poly.entity_id
_entity_poly.type
_entity_poly.pdbx_seq_one_letter_code
_entity_poly.pdbx_strand_id
1 'polypeptide(L)'
;MLKSVPSLATAKEPIAELQDFRAELYACLTGRGDAPFELADAVLCADGPVRTLVDLALAPEHRRGHGALYGGPYKGRIDVERSRRAVAGMPLPKAADGRIVLAVDVSPWLRPDAATCPDRSFCHTYRR
;
A
#
# COMPACT_ATOMS: atom_id res chain seq x y z
N MET A 1 36.76 8.95 5.89
CA MET A 1 36.02 9.26 4.65
C MET A 1 34.54 9.40 5.02
N LEU A 2 34.13 10.61 5.42
CA LEU A 2 32.77 10.91 5.86
C LEU A 2 31.83 10.89 4.65
N LYS A 3 30.84 9.99 4.66
CA LYS A 3 29.73 10.06 3.70
C LYS A 3 28.87 11.27 4.09
N SER A 4 28.78 12.23 3.18
CA SER A 4 27.90 13.39 3.26
C SER A 4 26.47 12.95 3.57
N VAL A 5 25.89 13.45 4.67
CA VAL A 5 24.46 13.36 4.95
C VAL A 5 23.77 14.34 4.01
N PRO A 6 22.77 13.94 3.21
CA PRO A 6 22.10 14.86 2.30
C PRO A 6 21.45 16.01 3.08
N SER A 7 21.57 17.21 2.52
CA SER A 7 21.04 18.47 3.06
C SER A 7 19.53 18.42 3.27
N LEU A 8 19.06 19.01 4.39
CA LEU A 8 17.64 19.21 4.72
C LEU A 8 16.87 20.01 3.64
N ALA A 9 17.56 20.75 2.77
CA ALA A 9 16.93 21.45 1.65
C ALA A 9 16.43 20.49 0.56
N THR A 10 17.08 19.34 0.37
CA THR A 10 16.63 18.27 -0.54
C THR A 10 15.47 17.47 0.05
N ALA A 11 15.28 17.49 1.38
CA ALA A 11 14.21 16.75 2.07
C ALA A 11 12.83 17.45 2.01
N LYS A 12 12.78 18.73 1.62
CA LYS A 12 11.53 19.49 1.54
C LYS A 12 10.65 19.05 0.37
N GLU A 13 11.26 18.71 -0.77
CA GLU A 13 10.56 18.19 -1.96
C GLU A 13 9.96 16.79 -1.71
N PRO A 14 10.69 15.79 -1.17
CA PRO A 14 10.13 14.47 -0.85
C PRO A 14 8.97 14.49 0.15
N ILE A 15 9.00 15.38 1.14
CA ILE A 15 7.90 15.50 2.11
C ILE A 15 6.66 16.11 1.44
N ALA A 16 6.82 17.12 0.59
CA ALA A 16 5.72 17.68 -0.18
C ALA A 16 5.12 16.66 -1.16
N GLU A 17 5.96 15.93 -1.91
CA GLU A 17 5.53 14.85 -2.79
C GLU A 17 4.76 13.76 -2.02
N LEU A 18 5.22 13.38 -0.83
CA LEU A 18 4.53 12.44 0.03
C LEU A 18 3.20 12.99 0.54
N GLN A 19 3.13 14.26 0.91
CA GLN A 19 1.90 14.91 1.36
C GLN A 19 0.85 14.92 0.24
N ASP A 20 1.26 15.29 -0.97
CA ASP A 20 0.38 15.31 -2.15
C ASP A 20 -0.10 13.90 -2.51
N PHE A 21 0.80 12.93 -2.52
CA PHE A 21 0.44 11.52 -2.74
C PHE A 21 -0.56 11.02 -1.69
N ARG A 22 -0.34 11.35 -0.42
CA ARG A 22 -1.25 10.96 0.67
C ARG A 22 -2.63 11.59 0.52
N ALA A 23 -2.69 12.85 0.11
CA ALA A 23 -3.96 13.54 -0.15
C ALA A 23 -4.72 12.87 -1.31
N GLU A 24 -4.03 12.53 -2.40
CA GLU A 24 -4.63 11.84 -3.54
C GLU A 24 -5.05 10.41 -3.18
N LEU A 25 -4.23 9.67 -2.43
CA LEU A 25 -4.56 8.35 -1.91
C LEU A 25 -5.83 8.40 -1.04
N TYR A 26 -5.93 9.36 -0.13
CA TYR A 26 -7.13 9.55 0.70
C TYR A 26 -8.36 9.87 -0.16
N ALA A 27 -8.20 10.70 -1.19
CA ALA A 27 -9.27 11.05 -2.12
C ALA A 27 -9.74 9.86 -2.99
N CYS A 28 -8.94 8.79 -3.12
CA CYS A 28 -9.37 7.53 -3.73
C CYS A 28 -10.33 6.73 -2.82
N LEU A 29 -10.34 6.98 -1.51
CA LEU A 29 -11.12 6.23 -0.55
C LEU A 29 -12.55 6.80 -0.43
N THR A 30 -13.41 6.36 -1.33
CA THR A 30 -14.78 6.86 -1.50
C THR A 30 -15.77 6.41 -0.42
N GLY A 31 -15.36 5.53 0.49
CA GLY A 31 -16.20 5.06 1.60
C GLY A 31 -15.40 4.75 2.85
N ARG A 32 -15.83 5.31 3.99
CA ARG A 32 -15.19 5.15 5.31
C ARG A 32 -13.69 5.44 5.31
N GLY A 33 -13.23 6.40 4.50
CA GLY A 33 -11.83 6.53 4.07
C GLY A 33 -10.79 6.52 5.18
N ASP A 34 -11.09 7.06 6.35
CA ASP A 34 -10.10 7.06 7.42
C ASP A 34 -9.67 5.67 7.91
N ALA A 35 -10.58 4.68 7.94
CA ALA A 35 -10.28 3.35 8.44
C ALA A 35 -9.30 2.58 7.52
N PRO A 36 -9.55 2.45 6.19
CA PRO A 36 -8.56 1.88 5.28
C PRO A 36 -7.31 2.77 5.13
N PHE A 37 -7.40 4.09 5.31
CA PHE A 37 -6.22 4.98 5.25
C PHE A 37 -5.25 4.71 6.41
N GLU A 38 -5.74 4.70 7.65
CA GLU A 38 -4.92 4.36 8.82
C GLU A 38 -4.46 2.90 8.80
N LEU A 39 -5.28 1.99 8.27
CA LEU A 39 -4.86 0.60 8.07
C LEU A 39 -3.71 0.51 7.05
N ALA A 40 -3.73 1.28 5.97
CA ALA A 40 -2.65 1.31 4.99
C ALA A 40 -1.35 1.83 5.63
N ASP A 41 -1.42 2.92 6.41
CA ASP A 41 -0.26 3.43 7.16
C ASP A 41 0.27 2.38 8.14
N ALA A 42 -0.59 1.71 8.90
CA ALA A 42 -0.19 0.65 9.82
C ALA A 42 0.49 -0.54 9.12
N VAL A 43 0.04 -0.93 7.92
CA VAL A 43 0.70 -1.96 7.11
C VAL A 43 2.07 -1.51 6.62
N LEU A 44 2.19 -0.27 6.15
CA LEU A 44 3.43 0.28 5.59
C LEU A 44 4.48 0.56 6.67
N CYS A 45 4.05 0.84 7.89
CA CYS A 45 4.92 1.10 9.04
C CYS A 45 5.20 -0.15 9.90
N ALA A 46 4.63 -1.32 9.56
CA ALA A 46 4.89 -2.55 10.30
C ALA A 46 6.35 -3.02 10.13
N ASP A 47 6.95 -3.48 11.23
CA ASP A 47 8.29 -4.08 11.24
C ASP A 47 8.27 -5.49 10.60
N GLY A 48 8.15 -5.53 9.28
CA GLY A 48 8.16 -6.75 8.47
C GLY A 48 6.78 -7.28 8.11
N PRO A 49 6.67 -8.56 7.70
CA PRO A 49 5.42 -9.12 7.20
C PRO A 49 4.31 -9.12 8.27
N VAL A 50 3.16 -8.56 7.92
CA VAL A 50 1.94 -8.62 8.75
C VAL A 50 1.47 -10.07 8.84
N ARG A 51 1.53 -10.65 10.04
CA ARG A 51 1.13 -12.06 10.26
C ARG A 51 -0.33 -12.19 10.65
N THR A 52 -0.87 -11.21 11.36
CA THR A 52 -2.29 -11.15 11.70
C THR A 52 -2.80 -9.73 11.46
N LEU A 53 -4.05 -9.63 10.98
CA LEU A 53 -4.67 -8.32 10.77
C LEU A 53 -4.86 -7.59 12.10
N VAL A 54 -5.27 -8.30 13.16
CA VAL A 54 -5.58 -7.71 14.47
C VAL A 54 -4.38 -7.04 15.12
N ASP A 55 -3.16 -7.52 14.91
CA ASP A 55 -1.95 -6.91 15.48
C ASP A 55 -1.78 -5.46 15.01
N LEU A 56 -2.28 -5.12 13.82
CA LEU A 56 -2.24 -3.74 13.29
C LEU A 56 -3.08 -2.76 14.10
N ALA A 57 -4.04 -3.21 14.91
CA ALA A 57 -4.77 -2.33 15.83
C ALA A 57 -3.88 -1.78 16.96
N LEU A 58 -2.68 -2.34 17.15
CA LEU A 58 -1.69 -1.87 18.11
C LEU A 58 -0.67 -0.90 17.49
N ALA A 59 -0.67 -0.76 16.16
CA ALA A 59 0.23 0.16 15.47
C ALA A 59 -0.15 1.62 15.79
N PRO A 60 0.83 2.51 16.05
CA PRO A 60 0.54 3.91 16.38
C PRO A 60 -0.20 4.66 15.25
N GLU A 61 -0.04 4.20 14.01
CA GLU A 61 -0.74 4.72 12.84
C GLU A 61 -2.24 4.36 12.83
N HIS A 62 -2.64 3.25 13.46
CA HIS A 62 -4.04 2.83 13.56
C HIS A 62 -4.70 3.36 14.83
N ARG A 63 -5.24 4.58 14.75
CA ARG A 63 -5.81 5.30 15.91
C ARG A 63 -7.23 4.87 16.25
N ARG A 64 -7.85 4.04 15.41
CA ARG A 64 -9.22 3.55 15.59
C ARG A 64 -9.25 2.19 16.28
N GLY A 65 -10.39 1.87 16.89
CA GLY A 65 -10.57 0.61 17.60
C GLY A 65 -10.68 -0.61 16.67
N HIS A 66 -10.56 -1.80 17.25
CA HIS A 66 -10.61 -3.10 16.58
C HIS A 66 -11.78 -3.30 15.59
N GLY A 67 -12.98 -2.79 15.90
CA GLY A 67 -14.12 -2.87 14.98
C GLY A 67 -13.94 -2.05 13.69
N ALA A 68 -13.21 -0.94 13.77
CA ALA A 68 -12.91 -0.10 12.61
C ALA A 68 -11.85 -0.75 11.71
N LEU A 69 -10.87 -1.44 12.31
CA LEU A 69 -9.87 -2.23 11.60
C LEU A 69 -10.51 -3.19 10.58
N TYR A 70 -11.46 -4.02 11.02
CA TYR A 70 -12.21 -4.90 10.12
C TYR A 70 -13.22 -4.16 9.26
N GLY A 71 -13.77 -3.06 9.78
CA GLY A 71 -14.71 -2.20 9.05
C GLY A 71 -14.10 -1.55 7.80
N GLY A 72 -12.78 -1.29 7.79
CA GLY A 72 -12.06 -0.71 6.66
C GLY A 72 -12.15 -1.57 5.40
N PRO A 73 -11.60 -2.80 5.40
CA PRO A 73 -11.69 -3.70 4.24
C PRO A 73 -13.13 -4.12 3.91
N TYR A 74 -14.00 -4.30 4.91
CA TYR A 74 -15.35 -4.83 4.68
C TYR A 74 -16.34 -3.79 4.14
N LYS A 75 -16.32 -2.57 4.69
CA LYS A 75 -17.29 -1.50 4.36
C LYS A 75 -16.64 -0.30 3.67
N GLY A 76 -15.31 -0.30 3.55
CA GLY A 76 -14.60 0.70 2.78
C GLY A 76 -14.89 0.58 1.29
N ARG A 77 -14.66 1.68 0.58
CA ARG A 77 -14.71 1.74 -0.87
C ARG A 77 -13.49 2.50 -1.36
N ILE A 78 -12.93 2.03 -2.46
CA ILE A 78 -11.76 2.62 -3.12
C ILE A 78 -12.05 2.72 -4.61
N ASP A 79 -11.76 3.89 -5.19
CA ASP A 79 -11.64 4.04 -6.63
C ASP A 79 -10.28 3.47 -7.06
N VAL A 80 -10.30 2.20 -7.49
CA VAL A 80 -9.10 1.45 -7.88
C VAL A 80 -8.40 2.11 -9.06
N GLU A 81 -9.15 2.63 -10.03
CA GLU A 81 -8.56 3.22 -11.24
C GLU A 81 -7.88 4.56 -10.92
N ARG A 82 -8.49 5.37 -10.06
CA ARG A 82 -7.84 6.59 -9.55
C ARG A 82 -6.59 6.25 -8.74
N SER A 83 -6.68 5.25 -7.86
CA SER A 83 -5.53 4.79 -7.08
C SER A 83 -4.37 4.30 -7.97
N ARG A 84 -4.67 3.53 -9.02
CA ARG A 84 -3.67 3.09 -10.00
C ARG A 84 -2.97 4.27 -10.67
N ARG A 85 -3.73 5.29 -11.09
CA ARG A 85 -3.16 6.52 -11.68
C ARG A 85 -2.30 7.29 -10.68
N ALA A 86 -2.75 7.42 -9.44
CA ALA A 86 -2.00 8.09 -8.38
C ALA A 86 -0.64 7.42 -8.14
N VAL A 87 -0.59 6.08 -8.09
CA VAL A 87 0.66 5.32 -7.95
C VAL A 87 1.52 5.41 -9.21
N ALA A 88 0.93 5.22 -10.40
CA ALA A 88 1.68 5.24 -11.66
C ALA A 88 2.22 6.64 -12.04
N GLY A 89 1.63 7.70 -11.49
CA GLY A 89 2.07 9.08 -11.69
C GLY A 89 3.27 9.50 -10.84
N MET A 90 3.71 8.67 -9.89
CA MET A 90 4.86 9.01 -9.03
C MET A 90 6.19 8.98 -9.81
N PRO A 91 7.17 9.82 -9.42
CA PRO A 91 8.50 9.78 -10.02
C PRO A 91 9.13 8.38 -9.92
N LEU A 92 9.57 7.84 -11.05
CA LEU A 92 10.23 6.53 -11.10
C LEU A 92 11.73 6.66 -10.81
N PRO A 93 12.29 5.79 -9.95
CA PRO A 93 13.73 5.74 -9.74
C PRO A 93 14.45 5.34 -11.03
N LYS A 94 15.57 6.01 -11.31
CA LYS A 94 16.44 5.71 -12.46
C LYS A 94 17.64 4.90 -12.01
N ALA A 95 18.07 3.97 -12.86
CA ALA A 95 19.34 3.25 -12.68
C ALA A 95 20.53 4.22 -12.75
N ALA A 96 21.71 3.74 -12.36
CA ALA A 96 22.93 4.56 -12.33
C ALA A 96 23.30 5.20 -13.68
N ASP A 97 22.84 4.62 -14.79
CA ASP A 97 23.01 5.14 -16.15
C ASP A 97 21.88 6.06 -16.63
N GLY A 98 20.95 6.42 -15.75
CA GLY A 98 19.82 7.31 -16.03
C GLY A 98 18.61 6.64 -16.71
N ARG A 99 18.65 5.33 -16.97
CA ARG A 99 17.53 4.60 -17.58
C ARG A 99 16.52 4.13 -16.55
N ILE A 100 15.27 3.94 -16.99
CA ILE A 100 14.24 3.23 -16.22
C ILE A 100 14.36 1.74 -16.55
N VAL A 101 14.38 0.90 -15.52
CA VAL A 101 14.37 -0.57 -15.66
C VAL A 101 13.01 -1.07 -15.16
N LEU A 102 12.26 -1.75 -16.02
CA LEU A 102 10.95 -2.29 -15.70
C LEU A 102 11.05 -3.82 -15.58
N ALA A 103 10.71 -4.35 -14.42
CA ALA A 103 10.50 -5.77 -14.22
C ALA A 103 8.99 -6.06 -14.29
N VAL A 104 8.60 -7.03 -15.12
CA VAL A 104 7.20 -7.44 -15.27
C VAL A 104 7.10 -8.89 -14.84
N ASP A 105 6.24 -9.15 -13.87
CA ASP A 105 5.90 -10.49 -13.40
C ASP A 105 4.38 -10.60 -13.20
N VAL A 106 3.86 -11.83 -13.24
CA VAL A 106 2.47 -12.13 -12.92
C VAL A 106 2.44 -13.11 -11.76
N SER A 107 2.05 -12.61 -10.59
CA SER A 107 1.87 -13.42 -9.39
C SER A 107 0.40 -13.76 -9.18
N PRO A 108 0.02 -15.05 -9.07
CA PRO A 108 -1.37 -15.42 -8.83
C PRO A 108 -1.80 -15.11 -7.40
N TRP A 109 -3.00 -14.57 -7.23
CA TRP A 109 -3.58 -14.33 -5.92
C TRP A 109 -4.44 -15.53 -5.47
N LEU A 110 -3.81 -16.52 -4.86
CA LEU A 110 -4.48 -17.74 -4.43
C LEU A 110 -5.57 -17.44 -3.37
N ARG A 111 -6.76 -17.95 -3.63
CA ARG A 111 -7.92 -17.89 -2.73
C ARG A 111 -8.54 -19.29 -2.56
N PRO A 112 -7.76 -20.31 -2.15
CA PRO A 112 -8.23 -21.69 -2.12
C PRO A 112 -9.47 -21.86 -1.23
N ASP A 113 -9.57 -21.07 -0.17
CA ASP A 113 -10.68 -21.12 0.80
C ASP A 113 -11.85 -20.19 0.46
N ALA A 114 -11.77 -19.39 -0.62
CA ALA A 114 -12.84 -18.46 -1.00
C ALA A 114 -13.71 -19.03 -2.13
N ALA A 115 -14.31 -20.19 -1.90
CA ALA A 115 -15.09 -20.95 -2.90
C ALA A 115 -16.22 -20.14 -3.57
N THR A 116 -16.77 -19.16 -2.87
CA THR A 116 -17.86 -18.29 -3.33
C THR A 116 -17.39 -16.95 -3.91
N CYS A 117 -16.08 -16.68 -3.95
CA CYS A 117 -15.56 -15.45 -4.51
C CYS A 117 -15.64 -15.49 -6.05
N PRO A 118 -16.26 -14.48 -6.70
CA PRO A 118 -16.36 -14.42 -8.16
C PRO A 118 -14.97 -14.33 -8.81
N ASP A 119 -14.03 -13.63 -8.18
CA ASP A 119 -12.65 -13.42 -8.65
C ASP A 119 -11.66 -14.49 -8.15
N ARG A 120 -12.15 -15.68 -7.77
CA ARG A 120 -11.27 -16.77 -7.31
C ARG A 120 -10.34 -17.20 -8.45
N SER A 121 -9.04 -17.18 -8.19
CA SER A 121 -8.05 -17.76 -9.09
C SER A 121 -7.67 -19.15 -8.57
N PHE A 122 -7.77 -20.17 -9.43
CA PHE A 122 -7.20 -21.49 -9.18
C PHE A 122 -5.84 -21.55 -9.86
N CYS A 123 -4.78 -21.77 -9.08
CA CYS A 123 -3.55 -22.32 -9.65
C CYS A 123 -3.60 -23.82 -9.50
N HIS A 124 -3.52 -24.54 -10.62
CA HIS A 124 -3.16 -25.95 -10.61
C HIS A 124 -1.70 -26.06 -10.18
N THR A 125 -1.45 -26.09 -8.88
CA THR A 125 -0.16 -26.53 -8.36
C THR A 125 -0.11 -28.04 -8.56
N TYR A 126 0.51 -28.49 -9.65
CA TYR A 126 0.89 -29.89 -9.78
C TYR A 126 1.85 -30.22 -8.63
N ARG A 127 1.35 -30.96 -7.64
CA ARG A 127 2.17 -31.46 -6.53
C ARG A 127 2.99 -32.65 -7.07
N ARG A 128 4.32 -32.52 -7.06
CA ARG A 128 5.23 -33.65 -6.83
C ARG A 128 5.64 -33.61 -5.36
#